data_AF-A0A2V9JPV3-F1
#
_entry.id   AF-A0A2V9JPV3-F1
#
_cell.length_a   1.000
_cell.length_b   1.000
_cell.length_c   1.000
_cell.angle_alpha   90.00
_cell.angle_beta   90.00
_cell.angle_gamma   90.00
#
_symmetry.space_group_name_H-M   'P 1'
#
loop_
_entity.id
_entity.type
_entity.pdbx_description
1 polymer ?
#
loop_
_entity_poly.entity_id
_entity_poly.type
_entity_poly.pdbx_seq_one_letter_code
_entity_poly.pdbx_strand_id
1 'polypeptide(L)'
;MAIREIAGGVRMTTRPEYHEHIRAYLKTKPNARLSLAALETLAVVAYRQPVTLAEILAIRGKKSSSALKTLLEKKLVTIAGRKQVVGRPILYATSREFLIHFGLKDISELPTMEEFTELAGEQQ
;
A
#
# COMPACT_ATOMS: atom_id res chain seq x y z
N MET A 1 10.62 2.80 -23.74
CA MET A 1 9.96 3.42 -22.56
C MET A 1 8.45 3.19 -22.66
N ALA A 2 7.71 3.34 -21.57
CA ALA A 2 6.25 3.23 -21.52
C ALA A 2 5.67 4.43 -20.75
N ILE A 3 4.47 4.87 -21.11
CA ILE A 3 3.75 5.93 -20.41
C ILE A 3 2.71 5.24 -19.51
N ARG A 4 2.67 5.60 -18.23
CA ARG A 4 1.69 5.07 -17.25
C ARG A 4 1.02 6.20 -16.49
N GLU A 5 -0.27 6.02 -16.20
CA GLU A 5 -0.98 6.85 -15.24
C GLU A 5 -0.69 6.34 -13.83
N ILE A 6 -0.18 7.21 -12.95
CA ILE A 6 0.20 6.88 -11.57
C ILE A 6 -0.16 8.07 -10.68
N ALA A 7 -0.87 7.78 -9.58
CA ALA A 7 -1.27 8.76 -8.57
C ALA A 7 -1.92 10.03 -9.15
N GLY A 8 -2.86 9.82 -10.10
CA GLY A 8 -3.60 10.87 -10.81
C GLY A 8 -2.80 11.69 -11.83
N GLY A 9 -1.57 11.28 -12.17
CA GLY A 9 -0.74 11.95 -13.18
C GLY A 9 -0.09 10.98 -14.14
N VAL A 10 0.63 11.49 -15.15
CA VAL A 10 1.30 10.67 -16.17
C VAL A 10 2.80 10.61 -15.90
N ARG A 11 3.40 9.41 -15.95
CA ARG A 11 4.85 9.21 -15.80
C ARG A 11 5.40 8.34 -16.92
N MET A 12 6.60 8.68 -17.37
CA MET A 12 7.38 7.83 -18.25
C MET A 12 8.18 6.83 -17.42
N THR A 13 8.00 5.54 -17.68
CA THR A 13 8.72 4.45 -17.03
C THR A 13 9.50 3.64 -18.05
N THR A 14 10.44 2.84 -17.57
CA THR A 14 11.07 1.82 -18.40
C THR A 14 10.10 0.66 -18.60
N ARG A 15 10.28 -0.09 -19.69
CA ARG A 15 9.48 -1.30 -19.90
C ARG A 15 9.97 -2.41 -18.98
N PRO A 16 9.08 -3.26 -18.43
CA PRO A 16 9.47 -4.35 -17.53
C PRO A 16 10.50 -5.31 -18.13
N GLU A 17 10.47 -5.52 -19.44
CA GLU A 17 11.43 -6.35 -20.20
C GLU A 17 12.90 -5.93 -20.02
N TYR A 18 13.17 -4.67 -19.63
CA TYR A 18 14.53 -4.16 -19.40
C TYR A 18 14.96 -4.18 -17.92
N HIS A 19 14.18 -4.80 -17.02
CA HIS A 19 14.43 -4.78 -15.57
C HIS A 19 15.86 -5.18 -15.21
N GLU A 20 16.32 -6.33 -15.70
CA GLU A 20 17.65 -6.88 -15.38
C GLU A 20 18.78 -5.93 -15.81
N HIS A 21 18.71 -5.42 -17.03
CA HIS A 21 19.72 -4.50 -17.57
C HIS A 21 19.80 -3.19 -16.76
N ILE A 22 18.64 -2.61 -16.43
CA ILE A 22 18.58 -1.36 -15.66
C ILE A 22 19.07 -1.57 -14.23
N ARG A 23 18.67 -2.67 -13.60
CA ARG A 23 19.09 -3.02 -12.24
C ARG A 23 20.60 -3.24 -12.16
N ALA A 24 21.18 -3.96 -13.12
CA ALA A 24 22.63 -4.17 -13.20
C ALA A 24 23.39 -2.86 -13.38
N TYR A 25 22.86 -1.95 -14.21
CA TYR A 25 23.46 -0.64 -14.46
C TYR A 25 23.42 0.28 -13.22
N LEU A 26 22.26 0.41 -12.57
CA LEU A 26 22.06 1.35 -11.46
C LEU A 26 22.76 0.93 -10.16
N LYS A 27 23.16 -0.35 -10.02
CA LYS A 27 23.78 -0.92 -8.80
C LYS A 27 23.01 -0.58 -7.51
N THR A 28 21.70 -0.30 -7.63
CA THR A 28 20.86 0.13 -6.53
C THR A 28 20.67 -0.99 -5.53
N LYS A 29 20.93 -0.70 -4.25
CA LYS A 29 20.56 -1.60 -3.16
C LYS A 29 19.03 -1.76 -3.16
N PRO A 30 18.49 -2.97 -3.00
CA PRO A 30 17.06 -3.14 -2.86
C PRO A 30 16.57 -2.35 -1.65
N ASN A 31 15.45 -1.65 -1.82
CA ASN A 31 14.78 -1.01 -0.69
C ASN A 31 14.47 -2.08 0.38
N ALA A 32 14.64 -1.72 1.66
CA ALA A 32 14.32 -2.61 2.77
C ALA A 32 12.86 -3.06 2.65
N ARG A 33 12.67 -4.38 2.51
CA ARG A 33 11.34 -5.01 2.40
C ARG A 33 10.52 -4.70 3.64
N LEU A 34 9.22 -4.49 3.45
CA LEU A 34 8.28 -4.43 4.56
C LEU A 34 8.23 -5.80 5.24
N SER A 35 8.16 -5.79 6.58
CA SER A 35 7.89 -7.02 7.32
C SER A 35 6.47 -7.52 7.01
N LEU A 36 6.21 -8.80 7.23
CA LEU A 36 4.87 -9.37 7.05
C LEU A 36 3.83 -8.61 7.89
N ALA A 37 4.16 -8.25 9.13
CA ALA A 37 3.26 -7.48 9.98
C ALA A 37 2.94 -6.08 9.42
N ALA A 38 3.91 -5.43 8.75
CA ALA A 38 3.71 -4.15 8.09
C ALA A 38 2.87 -4.30 6.81
N LEU A 39 3.08 -5.36 6.03
CA LEU A 39 2.26 -5.69 4.85
C LEU A 39 0.81 -5.97 5.24
N GLU A 40 0.56 -6.82 6.24
CA GLU A 40 -0.79 -7.10 6.74
C GLU A 40 -1.49 -5.81 7.22
N THR A 41 -0.77 -4.94 7.94
CA THR A 41 -1.32 -3.66 8.40
C THR A 41 -1.63 -2.73 7.23
N LEU A 42 -0.73 -2.65 6.25
CA LEU A 42 -0.91 -1.83 5.07
C LEU A 42 -2.11 -2.29 4.25
N ALA A 43 -2.29 -3.61 4.08
CA ALA A 43 -3.44 -4.18 3.38
C ALA A 43 -4.75 -3.79 4.07
N VAL A 44 -4.83 -3.89 5.40
CA VAL A 44 -6.03 -3.46 6.13
C VAL A 44 -6.33 -1.98 5.90
N VAL A 45 -5.32 -1.11 5.94
CA VAL A 45 -5.52 0.32 5.66
C VAL A 45 -5.97 0.53 4.21
N ALA A 46 -5.34 -0.11 3.24
CA ALA A 46 -5.66 0.05 1.82
C ALA A 46 -7.11 -0.33 1.48
N TYR A 47 -7.60 -1.45 2.02
CA TYR A 47 -8.95 -1.96 1.73
C TYR A 47 -10.06 -1.45 2.66
N ARG A 48 -9.72 -0.83 3.80
CA ARG A 48 -10.72 -0.38 4.80
C ARG A 48 -10.64 1.10 5.15
N GLN A 49 -9.79 1.87 4.47
CA GLN A 49 -9.70 3.31 4.70
C GLN A 49 -11.03 4.04 4.47
N PRO A 50 -11.30 5.12 5.23
CA PRO A 50 -10.52 5.58 6.39
C PRO A 50 -10.74 4.71 7.63
N VAL A 51 -9.67 4.26 8.29
CA VAL A 51 -9.71 3.28 9.39
C VAL A 51 -8.96 3.73 10.63
N THR A 52 -9.43 3.36 11.83
CA THR A 52 -8.76 3.66 13.11
C THR A 52 -7.78 2.56 13.55
N LEU A 53 -6.85 2.89 14.45
CA LEU A 53 -5.93 1.90 15.04
C LEU A 53 -6.69 0.75 15.75
N ALA A 54 -7.82 1.04 16.38
CA ALA A 54 -8.65 0.05 17.06
C ALA A 54 -9.31 -0.92 16.07
N GLU A 55 -9.82 -0.42 14.94
CA GLU A 55 -10.39 -1.26 13.87
C GLU A 55 -9.32 -2.12 13.20
N ILE A 56 -8.11 -1.57 12.97
CA ILE A 56 -6.97 -2.35 12.46
C ILE A 56 -6.64 -3.50 13.43
N LEU A 57 -6.58 -3.21 14.74
CA LEU A 57 -6.32 -4.21 15.76
C LEU A 57 -7.40 -5.30 15.77
N ALA A 58 -8.68 -4.92 15.65
CA ALA A 58 -9.80 -5.85 15.62
C ALA A 58 -9.74 -6.80 14.41
N ILE A 59 -9.34 -6.28 13.23
CA ILE A 59 -9.22 -7.09 12.01
C ILE A 59 -8.00 -8.03 12.07
N ARG A 60 -6.85 -7.53 12.55
CA ARG A 60 -5.61 -8.33 12.58
C ARG A 60 -5.48 -9.28 13.77
N GLY A 61 -6.22 -9.01 14.85
CA GLY A 61 -6.12 -9.76 16.11
C GLY A 61 -4.82 -9.56 16.91
N LYS A 62 -3.86 -8.76 16.41
CA LYS A 62 -2.55 -8.51 17.05
C LYS A 62 -2.12 -7.05 16.98
N LYS A 63 -1.27 -6.62 17.92
CA LYS A 63 -0.81 -5.22 18.03
C LYS A 63 -0.17 -4.75 16.73
N SER A 64 -0.69 -3.64 16.20
CA SER A 64 -0.30 -3.06 14.89
C SER A 64 0.42 -1.71 15.01
N SER A 65 0.69 -1.24 16.23
CA SER A 65 1.22 0.11 16.47
C SER A 65 2.60 0.35 15.86
N SER A 66 3.54 -0.58 16.03
CA SER A 66 4.89 -0.48 15.45
C SER A 66 4.87 -0.55 13.91
N ALA A 67 4.03 -1.44 13.37
CA ALA A 67 3.82 -1.55 11.93
C ALA A 67 3.26 -0.26 11.35
N LEU A 68 2.22 0.31 11.97
CA LEU A 68 1.62 1.57 11.53
C LEU A 68 2.61 2.74 11.61
N LYS A 69 3.42 2.82 12.68
CA LYS A 69 4.50 3.80 12.80
C LYS A 69 5.49 3.68 11.63
N THR A 70 5.93 2.46 11.31
CA THR A 70 6.84 2.20 10.19
C THR A 70 6.21 2.63 8.85
N LEU A 71 4.92 2.39 8.65
CA LEU A 71 4.21 2.76 7.42
C LEU A 71 4.06 4.29 7.28
N LEU A 72 3.84 5.00 8.38
CA LEU A 72 3.83 6.48 8.41
C LEU A 72 5.22 7.04 8.10
N GLU A 73 6.29 6.49 8.69
CA GLU A 73 7.68 6.90 8.43
C GLU A 73 8.09 6.67 6.97
N LYS A 74 7.65 5.56 6.37
CA LYS A 74 7.82 5.26 4.95
C LYS A 74 6.86 6.02 4.04
N LYS A 75 6.00 6.87 4.61
CA LYS A 75 4.96 7.64 3.93
C LYS A 75 3.98 6.78 3.12
N LEU A 76 3.80 5.50 3.42
CA LEU A 76 2.82 4.64 2.73
C LEU A 76 1.39 4.82 3.30
N VAL A 77 1.29 5.34 4.51
CA VAL A 77 0.04 5.67 5.20
C VAL A 77 0.12 7.13 5.65
N THR A 78 -1.02 7.80 5.74
CA THR A 78 -1.18 9.17 6.22
C THR A 78 -2.39 9.28 7.17
N ILE A 79 -2.52 10.41 7.85
CA ILE A 79 -3.67 10.74 8.70
C ILE A 79 -4.77 11.33 7.82
N ALA A 80 -5.95 10.72 7.83
CA ALA A 80 -7.12 11.12 7.06
C ALA A 80 -8.12 11.96 7.89
N GLY A 81 -7.78 12.28 9.15
CA GLY A 81 -8.61 13.06 10.06
C GLY A 81 -8.91 12.30 11.35
N ARG A 82 -10.07 12.57 11.94
CA ARG A 82 -10.52 11.94 13.19
C ARG A 82 -11.98 11.51 13.09
N LYS A 83 -12.30 10.34 13.64
CA LYS A 83 -13.68 9.82 13.65
C LYS A 83 -14.53 10.63 14.63
N GLN A 84 -15.76 11.01 14.25
CA GLN A 84 -16.67 11.81 15.09
C GLN A 84 -17.43 10.93 16.10
N VAL A 85 -16.67 10.29 16.99
CA VAL A 85 -17.16 9.46 18.09
C VAL A 85 -16.41 9.82 19.38
N VAL A 86 -16.84 9.27 20.52
CA VAL A 86 -16.17 9.46 21.81
C VAL A 86 -14.68 9.08 21.71
N GLY A 87 -13.81 9.92 22.28
CA GLY A 87 -12.35 9.76 22.20
C GLY A 87 -11.73 10.23 20.88
N ARG A 88 -12.53 10.57 19.87
CA ARG A 88 -12.10 11.09 18.55
C ARG A 88 -10.84 10.40 18.01
N PRO A 89 -10.87 9.08 17.78
CA PRO A 89 -9.67 8.35 17.34
C PRO A 89 -9.19 8.84 15.97
N ILE A 90 -7.88 8.73 15.74
CA ILE A 90 -7.24 9.09 14.46
C ILE A 90 -7.69 8.11 13.37
N LEU A 91 -8.01 8.65 12.20
CA LEU A 91 -8.28 7.89 10.98
C LEU A 91 -7.03 7.86 10.11
N TYR A 92 -6.73 6.69 9.55
CA TYR A 92 -5.60 6.43 8.68
C TYR A 92 -6.09 6.06 7.28
N ALA A 93 -5.32 6.48 6.28
CA ALA A 93 -5.52 6.16 4.86
C ALA A 93 -4.18 5.97 4.17
N THR A 94 -4.19 5.33 3.01
CA THR A 94 -3.07 5.30 2.07
C THR A 94 -2.72 6.70 1.58
N SER A 95 -1.45 6.92 1.28
CA SER A 95 -0.94 8.19 0.81
C SER A 95 -0.82 8.23 -0.73
N ARG A 96 -0.40 9.38 -1.26
CA ARG A 96 0.02 9.48 -2.66
C ARG A 96 1.27 8.65 -2.94
N GLU A 97 2.23 8.63 -2.02
CA GLU A 97 3.44 7.81 -2.11
C GLU A 97 3.12 6.32 -2.19
N PHE A 98 2.06 5.85 -1.54
CA PHE A 98 1.57 4.48 -1.70
C PHE A 98 1.21 4.19 -3.17
N LEU A 99 0.36 5.03 -3.78
CA LEU A 99 -0.02 4.87 -5.19
C LEU A 99 1.21 4.88 -6.10
N ILE A 100 2.16 5.77 -5.84
CA ILE A 100 3.43 5.84 -6.59
C ILE A 100 4.26 4.57 -6.40
N HIS A 101 4.34 4.06 -5.18
CA HIS A 101 5.15 2.90 -4.83
C HIS A 101 4.62 1.62 -5.50
N PHE A 102 3.30 1.45 -5.51
CA PHE A 102 2.63 0.30 -6.14
C PHE A 102 2.31 0.52 -7.62
N GLY A 103 2.58 1.72 -8.16
CA GLY A 103 2.36 2.05 -9.56
C GLY A 103 0.89 2.07 -9.96
N LEU A 104 0.03 2.49 -9.03
CA LEU A 104 -1.41 2.60 -9.17
C LEU A 104 -1.80 4.02 -9.58
N LYS A 105 -2.79 4.16 -10.45
CA LYS A 105 -3.45 5.41 -10.81
C LYS A 105 -4.18 6.00 -9.62
N ASP A 106 -5.00 5.18 -8.96
CA ASP A 106 -5.77 5.52 -7.77
C ASP A 106 -6.09 4.22 -6.99
N ILE A 107 -6.81 4.35 -5.88
CA ILE A 107 -7.08 3.21 -4.98
C ILE A 107 -7.99 2.14 -5.61
N SER A 108 -8.82 2.51 -6.60
CA SER A 108 -9.77 1.57 -7.22
C SER A 108 -9.11 0.50 -8.07
N GLU A 109 -7.83 0.67 -8.44
CA GLU A 109 -7.04 -0.35 -9.13
C GLU A 109 -6.55 -1.48 -8.21
N LEU A 110 -6.83 -1.40 -6.91
CA LEU A 110 -6.57 -2.52 -6.02
C LEU A 110 -7.53 -3.68 -6.35
N PRO A 111 -7.01 -4.90 -6.51
CA PRO A 111 -7.85 -6.05 -6.84
C PRO A 111 -8.90 -6.29 -5.76
N THR A 112 -10.11 -6.56 -6.21
CA THR A 112 -11.21 -7.04 -5.37
C THR A 112 -10.87 -8.42 -4.79
N MET A 113 -11.61 -8.83 -3.75
CA MET A 113 -11.42 -10.16 -3.17
C MET A 113 -11.71 -11.28 -4.18
N GLU A 114 -12.65 -11.05 -5.10
CA GLU A 114 -12.98 -11.96 -6.20
C GLU A 114 -11.80 -12.08 -7.19
N GLU A 115 -11.25 -10.95 -7.65
CA GLU A 115 -10.07 -10.95 -8.52
C GLU A 115 -8.84 -11.56 -7.84
N PHE A 116 -8.69 -11.41 -6.51
CA PHE A 116 -7.64 -12.12 -5.77
C PHE A 116 -7.77 -13.63 -5.87
N THR A 117 -9.00 -14.15 -5.84
CA THR A 117 -9.23 -15.61 -5.90
C THR A 117 -8.86 -16.15 -7.29
N GLU A 118 -9.21 -15.40 -8.34
CA GLU A 118 -8.84 -15.70 -9.72
C GLU A 118 -7.32 -15.59 -9.96
N LEU A 119 -6.67 -14.54 -9.44
CA LEU A 119 -5.23 -14.31 -9.55
C LEU A 119 -4.39 -15.32 -8.74
N ALA A 120 -4.93 -15.82 -7.62
CA ALA A 120 -4.27 -16.81 -6.78
C ALA A 120 -4.31 -18.23 -7.38
N GLY A 121 -5.04 -18.44 -8.49
CA GLY A 121 -5.07 -19.72 -9.18
C GLY A 121 -5.82 -20.80 -8.41
N GLU A 122 -6.84 -20.44 -7.61
CA GLU A 122 -7.81 -21.42 -7.10
C GLU A 122 -8.79 -21.79 -8.23
N GLN A 123 -8.26 -22.40 -9.30
CA GLN A 123 -9.04 -23.30 -10.13
C GLN A 123 -9.23 -24.58 -9.32
N GLN A 124 -10.49 -24.98 -9.13
CA GLN A 124 -10.86 -26.28 -8.59
C GLN A 124 -10.12 -27.43 -9.27
#